data_AF-A0ABD4XYU6-F1
#
_entry.id   AF-A0ABD4XYU6-F1
#
_cell.length_a   1.000
_cell.length_b   1.000
_cell.length_c   1.000
_cell.angle_alpha   90.00
_cell.angle_beta   90.00
_cell.angle_gamma   90.00
#
_symmetry.space_group_name_H-M   'P 1'
#
loop_
_entity.id
_entity.type
_entity.pdbx_description
1 polymer ?
#
loop_
_entity_poly.entity_id
_entity_poly.type
_entity_poly.pdbx_seq_one_letter_code
_entity_poly.pdbx_strand_id
1 'polypeptide(L)'
;MLVIRQRIVARPEWQAELELTYDARSKSRLRCFSSSGEDVGLFLERGQPPLADGECLLAADGRVVRVRARPEQLLHVTCASAFELTRAAYHLGNRHVALQVGDGWLRLLDDYVLKDMLLQLGAQVEHIEAPFQPEHGAYGGGHHHSHAGEAEFSYAPRLHQFGVRP
;
A
#
# COMPACT_ATOMS: atom_id res chain seq x y z
N MET A 1 -4.49 5.01 28.12
CA MET A 1 -4.64 5.06 26.65
C MET A 1 -3.56 5.96 26.10
N LEU A 2 -2.68 5.42 25.27
CA LEU A 2 -1.62 6.12 24.57
C LEU A 2 -2.22 6.91 23.40
N VAL A 3 -1.94 8.20 23.28
CA VAL A 3 -2.49 9.04 22.19
C VAL A 3 -1.36 9.48 21.28
N ILE A 4 -1.43 9.12 20.00
CA ILE A 4 -0.40 9.41 18.99
C ILE A 4 -0.91 10.47 18.02
N ARG A 5 -0.10 11.50 17.77
CA ARG A 5 -0.51 12.66 16.96
C ARG A 5 0.38 13.00 15.78
N GLN A 6 1.62 12.54 15.81
CA GLN A 6 2.61 12.97 14.83
C GLN A 6 3.55 11.84 14.44
N ARG A 7 3.94 11.86 13.17
CA ARG A 7 5.08 11.12 12.65
C ARG A 7 6.35 11.86 13.01
N ILE A 8 7.41 11.13 13.28
CA ILE A 8 8.74 11.69 13.52
C ILE A 8 9.77 10.93 12.69
N VAL A 9 10.94 11.53 12.51
CA VAL A 9 12.09 10.81 11.92
C VAL A 9 12.36 9.56 12.74
N ALA A 10 12.67 8.46 12.06
CA ALA A 10 12.99 7.18 12.69
C ALA A 10 14.08 7.34 13.76
N ARG A 11 13.88 6.70 14.91
CA ARG A 11 14.83 6.71 16.03
C ARG A 11 15.27 5.28 16.35
N PRO A 12 16.50 5.09 16.84
CA PRO A 12 17.01 3.77 17.22
C PRO A 12 16.34 3.22 18.48
N GLU A 13 15.69 4.07 19.28
CA GLU A 13 15.04 3.70 20.53
C GLU A 13 13.55 4.07 20.52
N TRP A 14 12.71 3.15 20.99
CA TRP A 14 11.27 3.31 21.14
C TRP A 14 10.79 2.65 22.45
N GLN A 15 9.68 3.13 22.99
CA GLN A 15 9.10 2.63 24.24
C GLN A 15 7.85 1.77 24.02
N ALA A 16 7.24 1.85 22.84
CA ALA A 16 6.12 1.00 22.44
C ALA A 16 6.20 0.65 20.96
N GLU A 17 5.50 -0.41 20.56
CA GLU A 17 5.41 -0.85 19.17
C GLU A 17 3.93 -1.05 18.79
N LEU A 18 3.58 -0.68 17.56
CA LEU A 18 2.29 -0.97 16.94
C LEU A 18 2.51 -1.94 15.78
N GLU A 19 2.05 -3.17 15.95
CA GLU A 19 2.01 -4.15 14.88
C GLU A 19 0.69 -4.01 14.11
N LEU A 20 0.76 -3.48 12.89
CA LEU A 20 -0.41 -3.04 12.13
C LEU A 20 -0.41 -3.64 10.72
N THR A 21 -1.60 -4.06 10.26
CA THR A 21 -1.84 -4.44 8.85
C THR A 21 -1.72 -3.23 7.93
N TYR A 22 -1.61 -3.45 6.63
CA TYR A 22 -1.61 -2.38 5.63
C TYR A 22 -2.86 -1.49 5.72
N ASP A 23 -4.07 -2.08 5.86
CA ASP A 23 -5.31 -1.31 6.02
C ASP A 23 -5.26 -0.41 7.26
N ALA A 24 -4.80 -0.94 8.39
CA ALA A 24 -4.65 -0.16 9.63
C ALA A 24 -3.63 0.98 9.48
N ARG A 25 -2.50 0.72 8.82
CA ARG A 25 -1.46 1.73 8.54
C ARG A 25 -1.90 2.82 7.57
N SER A 26 -2.95 2.55 6.79
CA SER A 26 -3.54 3.51 5.85
C SER A 26 -4.52 4.49 6.50
N LYS A 27 -4.90 4.25 7.77
CA LYS A 27 -5.87 5.09 8.49
C LYS A 27 -5.20 6.27 9.19
N SER A 28 -5.73 7.47 8.96
CA SER A 28 -5.34 8.67 9.72
C SER A 28 -5.91 8.70 11.14
N ARG A 29 -7.00 7.97 11.39
CA ARG A 29 -7.60 7.81 12.72
C ARG A 29 -7.93 6.35 12.97
N LEU A 30 -7.37 5.80 14.05
CA LEU A 30 -7.53 4.39 14.40
C LEU A 30 -7.47 4.23 15.92
N ARG A 31 -8.34 3.41 16.48
CA ARG A 31 -8.16 2.85 17.82
C ARG A 31 -7.61 1.44 17.67
N CYS A 32 -6.50 1.16 18.33
CA CYS A 32 -5.80 -0.13 18.28
C CYS A 32 -5.14 -0.41 19.64
N PHE A 33 -4.32 -1.45 19.68
CA PHE A 33 -3.52 -1.80 20.85
C PHE A 33 -2.05 -1.87 20.45
N SER A 34 -1.16 -1.54 21.39
CA SER A 34 0.27 -1.81 21.23
C SER A 34 0.55 -3.31 21.27
N SER A 35 1.75 -3.71 20.85
CA SER A 35 2.23 -5.09 20.99
C SER A 35 2.25 -5.56 22.46
N SER A 36 2.23 -4.64 23.43
CA SER A 36 2.12 -4.93 24.87
C SER A 36 0.68 -4.91 25.41
N GLY A 37 -0.33 -4.68 24.56
CA GLY A 37 -1.74 -4.66 24.95
C GLY A 37 -2.25 -3.32 25.52
N GLU A 38 -1.47 -2.24 25.44
CA GLU A 38 -1.92 -0.91 25.86
C GLU A 38 -2.90 -0.34 24.81
N ASP A 39 -4.04 0.22 25.26
CA ASP A 39 -5.01 0.89 24.37
C ASP A 39 -4.39 2.15 23.74
N VAL A 40 -4.47 2.27 22.41
CA VAL A 40 -3.85 3.34 21.62
C VAL A 40 -4.86 4.04 20.72
N GLY A 41 -4.88 5.37 20.77
CA GLY A 41 -5.59 6.23 19.82
C GLY A 41 -4.63 6.93 18.88
N LEU A 42 -4.69 6.60 17.59
CA LEU A 42 -3.90 7.21 16.52
C LEU A 42 -4.71 8.33 15.86
N PHE A 43 -4.13 9.53 15.80
CA PHE A 43 -4.73 10.75 15.23
C PHE A 43 -3.69 11.51 14.39
N LEU A 44 -3.43 11.01 13.19
CA LEU A 44 -2.51 11.61 12.23
C LEU A 44 -3.25 12.57 11.28
N GLU A 45 -2.47 13.40 10.59
CA GLU A 45 -3.02 14.24 9.52
C GLU A 45 -3.56 13.38 8.37
N ARG A 46 -4.62 13.86 7.74
CA ARG A 46 -5.23 13.19 6.58
C ARG A 46 -4.39 13.41 5.33
N GLY A 47 -4.52 12.49 4.37
CA GLY A 47 -3.83 12.60 3.07
C GLY A 47 -2.35 12.22 3.10
N GLN A 48 -1.83 11.80 4.26
CA GLN A 48 -0.49 11.24 4.36
C GLN A 48 -0.46 9.79 3.83
N PRO A 49 0.68 9.35 3.25
CA PRO A 49 0.84 7.96 2.80
C PRO A 49 0.69 6.97 3.97
N PRO A 50 0.25 5.72 3.73
CA PRO A 50 0.29 4.66 4.74
C PRO A 50 1.60 4.59 5.51
N LEU A 51 1.51 4.29 6.81
CA LEU A 51 2.69 4.15 7.67
C LEU A 51 3.64 3.07 7.17
N ALA A 52 4.93 3.37 7.11
CA ALA A 52 5.96 2.43 6.71
C ALA A 52 6.37 1.49 7.84
N ASP A 53 6.93 0.32 7.51
CA ASP A 53 7.62 -0.48 8.52
C ASP A 53 8.83 0.28 9.08
N GLY A 54 9.01 0.24 10.40
CA GLY A 54 10.10 0.95 11.09
C GLY A 54 9.87 2.45 11.28
N GLU A 55 8.78 3.02 10.77
CA GLU A 55 8.43 4.43 11.00
C GLU A 55 8.20 4.68 12.50
N CYS A 56 8.60 5.86 12.98
CA CYS A 56 8.42 6.24 14.38
C CYS A 56 7.36 7.33 14.52
N LEU A 57 6.56 7.20 15.56
CA LEU A 57 5.50 8.12 15.92
C LEU A 57 5.78 8.70 17.32
N LEU A 58 5.35 9.92 17.57
CA LEU A 58 5.44 10.52 18.90
C LEU A 58 4.05 10.58 19.54
N ALA A 59 3.97 9.99 20.73
CA ALA A 59 2.80 10.06 21.58
C ALA A 59 2.73 11.39 22.35
N ALA A 60 1.54 11.73 22.83
CA ALA A 60 1.27 12.96 23.58
C ALA A 60 2.00 13.00 24.94
N ASP A 61 2.38 11.84 25.48
CA ASP A 61 3.17 11.71 26.71
C ASP A 61 4.69 11.71 26.46
N GLY A 62 5.12 11.93 25.21
CA GLY A 62 6.52 12.00 24.81
C GLY A 62 7.15 10.65 24.46
N ARG A 63 6.44 9.53 24.59
CA ARG A 63 6.95 8.22 24.17
C ARG A 63 7.08 8.13 22.65
N VAL A 64 8.17 7.52 22.21
CA VAL A 64 8.39 7.11 20.82
C VAL A 64 7.75 5.74 20.62
N VAL A 65 6.96 5.64 19.56
CA VAL A 65 6.23 4.42 19.19
C VAL A 65 6.67 3.97 17.81
N ARG A 66 7.23 2.77 17.69
CA ARG A 66 7.62 2.20 16.41
C ARG A 66 6.43 1.53 15.72
N VAL A 67 6.31 1.70 14.41
CA VAL A 67 5.38 0.94 13.58
C VAL A 67 6.08 -0.31 13.09
N ARG A 68 5.41 -1.45 13.22
CA ARG A 68 5.81 -2.72 12.63
C ARG A 68 4.72 -3.20 11.68
N ALA A 69 5.11 -3.53 10.46
CA ALA A 69 4.24 -4.16 9.49
C ALA A 69 3.89 -5.56 9.96
N ARG A 70 2.61 -5.78 10.29
CA ARG A 70 2.12 -7.10 10.64
C ARG A 70 2.24 -8.03 9.43
N PRO A 71 2.68 -9.29 9.59
CA PRO A 71 2.56 -10.29 8.55
C PRO A 71 1.10 -10.51 8.16
N GLU A 72 0.83 -10.54 6.86
CA GLU A 72 -0.49 -10.76 6.28
C GLU A 72 -0.43 -11.92 5.28
N GLN A 73 -1.58 -12.54 5.00
CA GLN A 73 -1.69 -13.56 3.94
C GLN A 73 -1.60 -12.88 2.58
N LEU A 74 -0.57 -13.22 1.81
CA LEU A 74 -0.29 -12.63 0.51
C LEU A 74 -0.21 -13.69 -0.57
N LEU A 75 -0.52 -13.27 -1.78
CA LEU A 75 -0.11 -13.94 -3.00
C LEU A 75 1.28 -13.42 -3.38
N HIS A 76 2.25 -14.32 -3.50
CA HIS A 76 3.55 -14.07 -4.08
C HIS A 76 3.54 -14.51 -5.54
N VAL A 77 3.80 -13.58 -6.44
CA VAL A 77 3.62 -13.77 -7.87
C VAL A 77 4.96 -13.64 -8.57
N THR A 78 5.34 -14.66 -9.34
CA THR A 78 6.51 -14.65 -10.21
C THR A 78 6.09 -15.04 -11.64
N CYS A 79 6.91 -14.69 -12.62
CA CYS A 79 6.67 -15.02 -14.03
C CYS A 79 7.96 -15.54 -14.67
N ALA A 80 7.86 -16.20 -15.83
CA ALA A 80 9.03 -16.75 -16.51
C ALA A 80 9.93 -15.65 -17.12
N SER A 81 9.39 -14.43 -17.29
CA SER A 81 10.17 -13.28 -17.78
C SER A 81 9.70 -11.96 -17.16
N ALA A 82 10.57 -10.94 -17.22
CA ALA A 82 10.24 -9.57 -16.82
C ALA A 82 9.07 -9.00 -17.64
N PHE A 83 8.95 -9.37 -18.92
CA PHE A 83 7.84 -8.94 -19.78
C PHE A 83 6.49 -9.46 -19.28
N GLU A 84 6.42 -10.75 -18.92
CA GLU A 84 5.21 -11.35 -18.35
C GLU A 84 4.86 -10.76 -16.98
N LEU A 85 5.87 -10.54 -16.12
CA LEU A 85 5.67 -9.89 -14.82
C LEU A 85 5.11 -8.48 -14.98
N THR A 86 5.61 -7.74 -15.98
CA THR A 86 5.10 -6.40 -16.33
C THR A 86 3.65 -6.44 -16.81
N ARG A 87 3.27 -7.44 -17.62
CA ARG A 87 1.86 -7.65 -18.00
C ARG A 87 0.98 -7.93 -16.79
N ALA A 88 1.44 -8.78 -15.86
CA ALA A 88 0.72 -9.05 -14.63
C ALA A 88 0.52 -7.77 -13.80
N ALA A 89 1.59 -7.00 -13.59
CA ALA A 89 1.54 -5.70 -12.91
C ALA A 89 0.57 -4.72 -13.58
N TYR A 90 0.58 -4.64 -14.92
CA TYR A 90 -0.34 -3.81 -15.70
C TYR A 90 -1.81 -4.18 -15.45
N HIS A 91 -2.14 -5.48 -15.51
CA HIS A 91 -3.53 -5.93 -15.30
C HIS A 91 -4.01 -5.75 -13.85
N LEU A 92 -3.12 -5.89 -12.87
CA LEU A 92 -3.40 -5.60 -11.46
C LEU A 92 -3.59 -4.08 -11.24
N GLY A 93 -2.72 -3.26 -11.83
CA GLY A 93 -2.81 -1.80 -11.77
C GLY A 93 -4.11 -1.27 -12.39
N ASN A 94 -4.53 -1.81 -13.54
CA ASN A 94 -5.82 -1.47 -14.18
C ASN A 94 -7.05 -1.80 -13.32
N ARG A 95 -6.88 -2.63 -12.28
CA ARG A 95 -7.92 -2.99 -11.31
C ARG A 95 -7.77 -2.24 -9.99
N HIS A 96 -6.83 -1.30 -9.91
CA HIS A 96 -6.49 -0.55 -8.69
C HIS A 96 -6.12 -1.44 -7.50
N VAL A 97 -5.46 -2.58 -7.77
CA VAL A 97 -4.98 -3.48 -6.72
C VAL A 97 -3.76 -2.87 -6.05
N ALA A 98 -3.76 -2.82 -4.71
CA ALA A 98 -2.56 -2.48 -3.94
C ALA A 98 -1.48 -3.53 -4.21
N LEU A 99 -0.33 -3.10 -4.71
CA LEU A 99 0.70 -4.00 -5.23
C LEU A 99 2.06 -3.63 -4.66
N GLN A 100 2.71 -4.60 -4.01
CA GLN A 100 4.11 -4.48 -3.64
C GLN A 100 4.96 -5.05 -4.77
N VAL A 101 5.95 -4.29 -5.18
CA VAL A 101 6.86 -4.64 -6.28
C VAL A 101 8.22 -4.97 -5.68
N GLY A 102 8.82 -6.06 -6.15
CA GLY A 102 10.21 -6.37 -5.86
C GLY A 102 10.93 -6.88 -7.09
N ASP A 103 12.21 -7.22 -6.92
CA ASP A 103 13.04 -7.68 -8.02
C ASP A 103 12.63 -9.10 -8.45
N GLY A 104 11.92 -9.18 -9.58
CA GLY A 104 11.41 -10.43 -10.15
C GLY A 104 10.11 -10.95 -9.53
N TRP A 105 9.42 -10.17 -8.69
CA TRP A 105 8.18 -10.62 -8.05
C TRP A 105 7.19 -9.49 -7.75
N LEU A 106 5.92 -9.87 -7.59
CA LEU A 106 4.86 -9.01 -7.08
C LEU A 106 4.22 -9.64 -5.84
N ARG A 107 3.69 -8.81 -4.94
CA ARG A 107 2.86 -9.26 -3.82
C ARG A 107 1.59 -8.45 -3.71
N LEU A 108 0.50 -9.13 -3.40
CA LEU A 108 -0.83 -8.56 -3.14
C LEU A 108 -1.50 -9.36 -2.03
N LEU A 109 -2.53 -8.79 -1.40
CA LEU A 109 -3.35 -9.51 -0.43
C LEU A 109 -4.00 -10.75 -1.07
N ASP A 110 -4.22 -11.78 -0.26
CA ASP A 110 -4.89 -13.00 -0.70
C ASP A 110 -6.30 -12.73 -1.26
N ASP A 111 -6.45 -12.97 -2.56
CA ASP A 111 -7.69 -12.80 -3.31
C ASP A 111 -7.78 -13.89 -4.39
N TYR A 112 -8.77 -14.76 -4.27
CA TYR A 112 -8.92 -15.91 -5.18
C TYR A 112 -9.25 -15.49 -6.63
N VAL A 113 -9.95 -14.38 -6.84
CA VAL A 113 -10.31 -13.88 -8.18
C VAL A 113 -9.06 -13.36 -8.88
N LEU A 114 -8.23 -12.60 -8.16
CA LEU A 114 -6.97 -12.10 -8.70
C LEU A 114 -5.97 -13.24 -8.92
N LYS A 115 -5.94 -14.25 -8.04
CA LYS A 115 -5.15 -15.46 -8.23
C LYS A 115 -5.51 -16.16 -9.54
N ASP A 116 -6.78 -16.45 -9.78
CA ASP A 116 -7.22 -17.14 -11.00
C ASP A 116 -6.87 -16.36 -12.26
N MET A 117 -7.04 -15.03 -12.24
CA MET A 117 -6.61 -14.14 -13.32
C MET A 117 -5.09 -14.25 -13.57
N LEU A 118 -4.28 -14.24 -12.51
CA LEU A 118 -2.82 -14.33 -12.63
C LEU A 118 -2.38 -15.69 -13.21
N LEU A 119 -3.02 -16.78 -12.79
CA LEU A 119 -2.78 -18.11 -13.36
C LEU A 119 -3.13 -18.15 -14.86
N GLN A 120 -4.25 -17.53 -15.27
CA GLN A 120 -4.63 -17.41 -16.69
C GLN A 120 -3.64 -16.58 -17.52
N LEU A 121 -2.95 -15.62 -16.89
CA LEU A 121 -1.88 -14.84 -17.52
C LEU A 121 -0.54 -15.60 -17.61
N GLY A 122 -0.46 -16.80 -17.05
CA GLY A 122 0.75 -17.64 -17.03
C GLY A 122 1.68 -17.36 -15.85
N ALA A 123 1.23 -16.60 -14.84
CA ALA A 123 2.03 -16.36 -13.64
C ALA A 123 2.04 -17.58 -12.70
N GLN A 124 3.11 -17.73 -11.94
CA GLN A 124 3.19 -18.63 -10.81
C GLN A 124 2.76 -17.87 -9.56
N VAL A 125 1.89 -18.49 -8.75
CA VAL A 125 1.34 -17.84 -7.55
C VAL A 125 1.50 -18.76 -6.35
N GLU A 126 2.18 -18.28 -5.32
CA GLU A 126 2.39 -18.94 -4.03
C GLU A 126 1.68 -18.17 -2.91
N HIS A 127 1.20 -18.89 -1.90
CA HIS A 127 0.65 -18.30 -0.68
C HIS A 127 1.77 -18.12 0.34
N ILE A 128 1.94 -16.90 0.85
CA ILE A 128 2.94 -16.61 1.88
C ILE A 128 2.32 -15.79 3.01
N GLU A 129 2.95 -15.84 4.19
CA GLU A 129 2.68 -14.91 5.27
C GLU A 129 3.88 -13.96 5.42
N ALA A 130 3.70 -12.68 5.10
CA ALA A 130 4.78 -11.70 5.14
C ALA A 130 4.27 -10.28 5.36
N PRO A 131 5.14 -9.37 5.85
CA PRO A 131 4.85 -7.94 5.86
C PRO A 131 4.51 -7.42 4.46
N PHE A 132 3.47 -6.60 4.36
CA PHE A 132 3.01 -6.05 3.09
C PHE A 132 3.23 -4.55 3.02
N GLN A 133 3.97 -4.07 2.01
CA GLN A 133 4.22 -2.65 1.82
C GLN A 133 4.09 -2.29 0.34
N PRO A 134 2.85 -2.12 -0.15
CA PRO A 134 2.60 -1.82 -1.55
C PRO A 134 3.15 -0.45 -1.95
N GLU A 135 3.42 -0.31 -3.24
CA GLU A 135 3.79 0.95 -3.86
C GLU A 135 2.67 1.98 -3.67
N HIS A 136 3.07 3.23 -3.39
CA HIS A 136 2.13 4.34 -3.36
C HIS A 136 1.77 4.74 -4.79
N GLY A 137 0.48 5.04 -5.01
CA GLY A 137 0.05 5.59 -6.29
C GLY A 137 0.80 6.89 -6.62
N ALA A 138 1.19 7.06 -7.89
CA ALA A 138 1.96 8.22 -8.36
C ALA A 138 1.26 9.57 -8.15
N TYR A 139 -0.05 9.55 -7.94
CA TYR A 139 -0.86 10.72 -7.62
C TYR A 139 -1.35 10.55 -6.18
N GLY A 140 -0.70 11.24 -5.26
CA GLY A 140 -1.05 11.18 -3.84
C GLY A 140 -2.46 11.69 -3.59
N GLY A 141 -3.28 10.87 -2.92
CA GLY A 141 -4.52 11.30 -2.29
C GLY A 141 -5.79 11.10 -3.13
N GLY A 142 -6.75 10.39 -2.55
CA GLY A 142 -8.15 10.49 -2.92
C GLY A 142 -8.87 9.17 -3.07
N HIS A 143 -9.53 8.74 -1.99
CA HIS A 143 -10.80 8.04 -2.12
C HIS A 143 -11.78 8.96 -2.86
N HIS A 144 -11.70 9.04 -4.18
CA HIS A 144 -12.78 9.63 -4.98
C HIS A 144 -13.82 8.54 -5.21
N HIS A 145 -14.74 8.45 -4.25
CA HIS A 145 -16.07 7.97 -4.56
C HIS A 145 -16.63 8.86 -5.68
N SER A 146 -17.04 8.21 -6.75
CA SER A 146 -17.77 8.79 -7.87
C SER A 146 -19.00 9.56 -7.38
N HIS A 147 -18.94 10.89 -7.40
CA HIS A 147 -20.10 11.74 -7.63
C HIS A 147 -19.74 12.79 -8.67
N ALA A 148 -20.58 12.85 -9.70
CA ALA A 148 -20.50 13.76 -10.84
C ALA A 148 -20.34 15.22 -10.40
N GLY A 149 -19.46 15.93 -11.10
CA GLY A 149 -19.26 17.38 -10.95
C GLY A 149 -17.96 17.81 -11.61
N GLU A 150 -18.04 18.09 -12.92
CA GLU A 150 -17.16 18.94 -13.73
C GLU A 150 -15.72 19.13 -13.22
N ALA A 151 -14.86 18.14 -13.48
CA ALA A 151 -13.45 18.42 -13.71
C ALA A 151 -13.26 18.48 -15.23
N GLU A 152 -13.26 19.69 -15.77
CA GLU A 152 -12.87 19.95 -17.15
C GLU A 152 -11.39 19.55 -17.31
N PHE A 153 -11.15 18.30 -17.72
CA PHE A 153 -9.84 17.84 -18.14
C PHE A 153 -9.46 18.57 -19.43
N SER A 154 -8.90 19.76 -19.31
CA SER A 154 -8.29 20.49 -20.42
C SER A 154 -6.94 19.86 -20.79
N TYR A 155 -6.99 18.66 -21.36
CA TYR A 155 -5.94 18.18 -22.26
C TYR A 155 -6.61 17.33 -23.34
N ALA A 156 -6.62 17.85 -24.56
CA ALA A 156 -7.01 17.07 -25.73
C ALA A 156 -6.09 15.83 -25.83
N PRO A 157 -6.62 14.63 -26.09
CA PRO A 157 -5.81 13.44 -26.27
C PRO A 157 -4.85 13.67 -27.45
N ARG A 158 -3.55 13.75 -27.16
CA ARG A 158 -2.52 13.70 -28.21
C ARG A 158 -2.40 12.27 -28.69
N LEU A 159 -3.24 11.90 -29.65
CA LEU A 159 -2.98 10.74 -30.50
C LEU A 159 -1.66 11.00 -31.23
N HIS A 160 -0.62 10.25 -30.90
CA HIS A 160 0.58 10.17 -31.73
C HIS A 160 0.15 9.65 -33.10
N GLN A 161 0.00 10.57 -34.04
CA GLN A 161 -0.25 10.27 -35.44
C GLN A 161 1.02 9.61 -35.97
N PHE A 162 1.07 8.28 -35.99
CA PHE A 162 2.06 7.56 -36.77
C PHE A 162 1.84 7.95 -38.23
N GLY A 163 2.73 8.79 -38.75
CA GLY A 163 2.68 9.24 -40.13
C GLY A 163 2.71 8.03 -41.05
N VAL A 164 1.68 7.89 -41.88
CA VAL A 164 1.78 7.09 -43.09
C VAL A 164 2.66 7.89 -44.03
N ARG A 165 3.86 7.39 -44.34
CA ARG A 165 4.62 7.88 -45.48
C ARG A 165 4.35 6.97 -46.69
N PRO A 166 4.21 7.55 -47.89
CA PRO A 166 4.02 6.80 -49.14
C PRO A 166 5.28 6.02 -49.53
#